data_AF-A0A256WA14-F1
#
_entry.id   AF-A0A256WA14-F1
#
_cell.length_a   1.000
_cell.length_b   1.000
_cell.length_c   1.000
_cell.angle_alpha   90.00
_cell.angle_beta   90.00
_cell.angle_gamma   90.00
#
_symmetry.space_group_name_H-M   'P 1'
#
loop_
_entity.id
_entity.type
_entity.pdbx_description
1 polymer ?
#
loop_
_entity_poly.entity_id
_entity_poly.type
_entity_poly.pdbx_seq_one_letter_code
_entity_poly.pdbx_strand_id
1 'polypeptide(L)'
;MNKFYTGLKALKEIYPPYLTLLVFIPIIIGFIIDHELSDSRYIIINLIWIPLFTIPYILLRKRIIYHFAALVFFLIGLIEISHWIILKGPVTITSILVMSNTNLQETIEFFDLKASIGLLILIPYTILFLFSLRCPPKHCPSKIKKYLIGAVLFISAIFIFENAFNGRLVRKGVPQIAKVAFSFWDKINLYREAMQEIAPRKVNANPTFTDGRQTFVLILGESCSRRHMSLYGASRKTNPKLETRDDLIVYADVVSPYSNTLNSVLSILSQSNLEHKVSFENSIDIIDVFHSAGFTSAIYLSDHGENVYDELDRVGHDYSKVLPKANVEIPFIVWLSPAYLKLNPYKTTIIKSNSNMPFVSDDLFHSIMDLNGIESKYLEEERSVFSEKFNETRQRILEDGDDYDKR
;
A
#
# COMPACT_ATOMS: atom_id res chain seq x y z
N MET A 1 24.92 50.40 13.20
CA MET A 1 23.94 49.28 13.18
C MET A 1 24.66 47.99 13.55
N ASN A 2 24.25 47.37 14.66
CA ASN A 2 24.91 46.21 15.28
C ASN A 2 25.06 45.04 14.28
N LYS A 3 26.26 44.44 14.15
CA LYS A 3 26.55 43.32 13.23
C LYS A 3 25.54 42.18 13.40
N PHE A 4 25.09 41.97 14.64
CA PHE A 4 24.03 41.04 15.02
C PHE A 4 22.70 41.29 14.29
N TYR A 5 22.22 42.54 14.27
CA TYR A 5 20.96 42.92 13.62
C TYR A 5 21.02 42.73 12.10
N THR A 6 22.18 43.01 11.50
CA THR A 6 22.42 42.77 10.07
C THR A 6 22.47 41.28 9.75
N GLY A 7 23.05 40.46 10.64
CA GLY A 7 23.01 38.99 10.53
C GLY A 7 21.60 38.43 10.59
N LEU A 8 20.78 38.90 11.54
CA LEU A 8 19.38 38.48 11.68
C LEU A 8 18.54 38.81 10.43
N LYS A 9 18.75 39.98 9.81
CA LYS A 9 18.09 40.35 8.55
C LYS A 9 18.51 39.44 7.40
N ALA A 10 19.79 39.09 7.31
CA ALA A 10 20.29 38.17 6.29
C ALA A 10 19.72 36.75 6.50
N LEU A 11 19.63 36.28 7.75
CA LEU A 11 19.04 34.97 8.06
C LEU A 11 17.55 34.92 7.68
N LYS A 12 16.78 35.98 7.94
CA LYS A 12 15.37 36.09 7.50
C LYS A 12 15.21 36.14 5.97
N GLU A 13 16.27 36.46 5.23
CA GLU A 13 16.27 36.40 3.76
C GLU A 13 16.49 34.96 3.27
N ILE A 14 17.35 34.20 3.94
CA ILE A 14 17.64 32.78 3.65
C ILE A 14 16.52 31.86 4.13
N TYR A 15 15.97 32.13 5.31
CA TYR A 15 14.85 31.42 5.94
C TYR A 15 13.68 32.40 6.18
N PRO A 16 12.87 32.67 5.16
CA PRO A 16 11.74 33.59 5.28
C PRO A 16 10.72 33.04 6.27
N PRO A 17 10.36 33.77 7.34
CA PRO A 17 9.59 33.22 8.46
C PRO A 17 8.30 32.51 8.06
N TYR A 18 7.51 33.10 7.14
CA TYR A 18 6.25 32.50 6.68
C TYR A 18 6.48 31.23 5.86
N LEU A 19 7.49 31.21 4.99
CA LEU A 19 7.85 30.02 4.22
C LEU A 19 8.37 28.92 5.14
N THR A 20 9.23 29.28 6.10
CA THR A 20 9.79 28.34 7.07
C THR A 20 8.69 27.73 7.96
N LEU A 21 7.75 28.53 8.44
CA LEU A 21 6.57 28.01 9.16
C LEU A 21 5.73 27.07 8.30
N LEU A 22 5.53 27.42 7.02
CA LEU A 22 4.75 26.63 6.08
C LEU A 22 5.36 25.23 5.86
N VAL A 23 6.68 25.10 5.93
CA VAL A 23 7.40 23.82 5.85
C VAL A 23 7.36 23.03 7.16
N PHE A 24 7.36 23.70 8.31
CA PHE A 24 7.37 23.01 9.61
C PHE A 24 5.99 22.60 10.12
N ILE A 25 4.91 23.27 9.73
CA ILE A 25 3.55 22.92 10.19
C ILE A 25 3.19 21.44 9.95
N PRO A 26 3.41 20.84 8.76
CA PRO A 26 3.14 19.43 8.54
C PRO A 26 3.89 18.51 9.50
N ILE A 27 5.15 18.82 9.80
CA ILE A 27 5.99 18.07 10.74
C ILE A 27 5.43 18.18 12.16
N ILE A 28 5.06 19.38 12.58
CA ILE A 28 4.48 19.63 13.90
C ILE A 28 3.15 18.88 14.06
N ILE A 29 2.30 18.91 13.04
CA ILE A 29 1.02 18.18 13.03
C ILE A 29 1.26 16.67 13.15
N GLY A 30 2.25 16.13 12.43
CA GLY A 30 2.65 14.73 12.58
C GLY A 30 2.99 14.38 14.03
N PHE A 31 3.86 15.17 14.67
CA PHE A 31 4.22 14.95 16.08
C PHE A 31 3.04 15.07 17.06
N ILE A 32 2.06 15.93 16.77
CA ILE A 32 0.85 16.08 17.59
C ILE A 32 -0.07 14.86 17.45
N ILE A 33 -0.18 14.30 16.23
CA ILE A 33 -1.09 13.18 15.94
C ILE A 33 -0.50 11.85 16.39
N ASP A 34 0.74 11.55 15.98
CA ASP A 34 1.46 10.35 16.42
C ASP A 34 2.97 10.62 16.44
N HIS A 35 3.52 10.74 17.66
CA HIS A 35 4.93 10.99 17.88
C HIS A 35 5.83 9.77 17.60
N GLU A 36 5.29 8.55 17.63
CA GLU A 36 6.06 7.33 17.34
C GLU A 36 6.31 7.17 15.83
N LEU A 37 5.33 7.58 15.03
CA LEU A 37 5.43 7.57 13.57
C LEU A 37 6.18 8.79 13.00
N SER A 38 6.42 9.81 13.83
CA SER A 38 7.06 11.06 13.43
C SER A 38 8.58 11.04 13.63
N ASP A 39 9.33 11.45 12.61
CA ASP A 39 10.79 11.42 12.62
C ASP A 39 11.39 12.84 12.70
N SER A 40 12.10 13.12 13.80
CA SER A 40 12.70 14.43 14.07
C SER A 40 13.77 14.84 13.06
N ARG A 41 14.34 13.88 12.31
CA ARG A 41 15.31 14.15 11.24
C ARG A 41 14.74 15.04 10.13
N TYR A 42 13.42 15.00 9.91
CA TYR A 42 12.78 15.86 8.92
C TYR A 42 12.93 17.35 9.24
N ILE A 43 13.19 17.73 10.49
CA ILE A 43 13.51 19.11 10.84
C ILE A 43 14.84 19.54 10.18
N ILE A 44 15.88 18.74 10.35
CA ILE A 44 17.22 19.02 9.80
C ILE A 44 17.19 18.98 8.27
N ILE A 45 16.53 17.97 7.69
CA ILE A 45 16.37 17.85 6.24
C ILE A 45 15.71 19.11 5.68
N ASN A 46 14.58 19.55 6.24
CA ASN A 46 13.89 20.72 5.71
C ASN A 46 14.67 22.04 5.92
N LEU A 47 15.46 22.17 6.99
CA LEU A 47 16.39 23.30 7.14
C LEU A 47 17.44 23.34 6.03
N ILE A 48 17.84 22.20 5.46
CA ILE A 48 18.80 22.14 4.36
C ILE A 48 18.13 22.45 3.03
N TRP A 49 16.88 22.00 2.84
CA TRP A 49 16.16 22.17 1.59
C TRP A 49 15.56 23.57 1.40
N ILE A 50 15.14 24.27 2.46
CA ILE A 50 14.64 25.66 2.35
C ILE A 50 15.65 26.59 1.64
N PRO A 51 16.94 26.66 2.04
CA PRO A 51 17.97 27.45 1.35
C PRO A 51 18.14 27.11 -0.13
N LEU A 52 18.02 25.85 -0.53
CA LEU A 52 18.16 25.44 -1.93
C LEU A 52 17.10 26.10 -2.82
N PHE A 53 15.90 26.35 -2.27
CA PHE A 53 14.83 27.06 -2.96
C PHE A 53 14.87 28.59 -2.79
N THR A 54 15.36 29.10 -1.66
CA THR A 54 15.39 30.56 -1.39
C THR A 54 16.64 31.26 -1.93
N ILE A 55 17.79 30.61 -2.00
CA ILE A 55 19.04 31.18 -2.51
C ILE A 55 18.94 31.60 -3.98
N PRO A 56 18.34 30.80 -4.90
CA PRO A 56 18.10 31.24 -6.28
C PRO A 56 17.31 32.55 -6.35
N TYR A 57 16.32 32.75 -5.48
CA TYR A 57 15.61 34.03 -5.35
C TYR A 57 16.55 35.17 -4.89
N ILE A 58 17.43 34.93 -3.93
CA ILE A 58 18.39 35.93 -3.42
C ILE A 58 19.37 36.37 -4.52
N LEU A 59 19.85 35.40 -5.33
CA LEU A 59 20.83 35.64 -6.39
C LEU A 59 20.20 36.34 -7.60
N LEU A 60 19.09 35.81 -8.11
CA LEU A 60 18.45 36.28 -9.35
C LEU A 60 17.49 37.45 -9.11
N ARG A 61 17.08 37.69 -7.86
CA ARG A 61 16.16 38.76 -7.44
C ARG A 61 14.80 38.72 -8.15
N LYS A 62 14.41 37.57 -8.69
CA LYS A 62 13.14 37.37 -9.38
C LYS A 62 12.11 36.83 -8.40
N ARG A 63 11.09 37.64 -8.08
CA ARG A 63 10.00 37.24 -7.17
C ARG A 63 9.31 35.95 -7.59
N ILE A 64 9.17 35.70 -8.90
CA ILE A 64 8.55 34.47 -9.44
C ILE A 64 9.18 33.19 -8.87
N ILE A 65 10.50 33.17 -8.63
CA ILE A 65 11.23 32.01 -8.09
C ILE A 65 10.78 31.72 -6.66
N TYR A 66 10.64 32.77 -5.84
CA TYR A 66 10.15 32.62 -4.47
C TYR A 66 8.67 32.20 -4.42
N HIS A 67 7.83 32.75 -5.30
CA HIS A 67 6.42 32.35 -5.36
C HIS A 67 6.28 30.89 -5.79
N PHE A 68 7.10 30.45 -6.75
CA PHE A 68 7.19 29.04 -7.14
C PHE A 68 7.60 28.16 -5.96
N ALA A 69 8.67 28.50 -5.24
CA ALA A 69 9.09 27.77 -4.05
C ALA A 69 7.98 27.70 -2.98
N ALA A 70 7.32 28.83 -2.69
CA ALA A 70 6.21 28.88 -1.76
C ALA A 70 5.03 28.01 -2.19
N LEU A 71 4.70 27.99 -3.49
CA LEU A 71 3.65 27.14 -4.04
C LEU A 71 4.01 25.66 -3.91
N VAL A 72 5.25 25.28 -4.23
CA VAL A 72 5.72 23.88 -4.10
C VAL A 72 5.60 23.40 -2.66
N PHE A 73 6.14 24.15 -1.70
CA PHE A 73 6.04 23.77 -0.28
C PHE A 73 4.59 23.78 0.22
N PHE A 74 3.74 24.67 -0.29
CA PHE A 74 2.32 24.71 0.09
C PHE A 74 1.57 23.47 -0.38
N LEU A 75 1.77 23.07 -1.64
CA LEU A 75 1.12 21.86 -2.18
C LEU A 75 1.60 20.60 -1.44
N ILE A 76 2.91 20.49 -1.18
CA ILE A 76 3.48 19.39 -0.40
C ILE A 76 2.85 19.33 1.00
N GLY A 77 2.83 20.46 1.71
CA GLY A 77 2.27 20.48 3.06
C GLY A 77 0.76 20.27 3.09
N LEU A 78 0.01 20.68 2.07
CA LEU A 78 -1.42 20.39 1.97
C LEU A 78 -1.66 18.86 1.90
N ILE A 79 -0.87 18.15 1.10
CA ILE A 79 -0.92 16.70 0.99
C ILE A 79 -0.53 16.05 2.34
N GLU A 80 0.60 16.44 2.92
CA GLU A 80 1.10 15.84 4.17
C GLU A 80 0.14 16.09 5.35
N ILE A 81 -0.38 17.31 5.51
CA ILE A 81 -1.33 17.64 6.58
C ILE A 81 -2.63 16.84 6.42
N SER A 82 -3.16 16.78 5.20
CA SER A 82 -4.39 16.02 4.93
C SER A 82 -4.20 14.54 5.23
N HIS A 83 -3.07 13.97 4.80
CA HIS A 83 -2.74 12.57 5.07
C HIS A 83 -2.63 12.28 6.57
N TRP A 84 -1.94 13.14 7.32
CA TRP A 84 -1.85 13.00 8.79
C TRP A 84 -3.22 13.07 9.47
N ILE A 85 -4.11 13.95 9.03
CA ILE A 85 -5.43 14.12 9.64
C ILE A 85 -6.35 12.94 9.33
N ILE A 86 -6.37 12.49 8.08
CA ILE A 86 -7.28 11.48 7.53
C ILE A 86 -6.80 10.07 7.88
N LEU A 87 -5.52 9.77 7.60
CA LEU A 87 -4.93 8.43 7.70
C LEU A 87 -4.08 8.23 8.97
N LYS A 88 -3.89 9.28 9.79
CA LYS A 88 -3.16 9.21 11.07
C LYS A 88 -1.72 8.72 10.94
N GLY A 89 -1.08 8.98 9.80
CA GLY A 89 0.30 8.58 9.53
C GLY A 89 0.96 9.46 8.46
N PRO A 90 2.27 9.27 8.22
CA PRO A 90 2.98 9.95 7.14
C PRO A 90 2.56 9.37 5.78
N VAL A 91 2.73 10.15 4.71
CA VAL A 91 2.54 9.64 3.34
C VAL A 91 3.49 8.46 3.09
N THR A 92 2.99 7.36 2.53
CA THR A 92 3.76 6.15 2.22
C THR A 92 3.70 5.80 0.73
N ILE A 93 4.47 4.78 0.32
CA ILE A 93 4.42 4.27 -1.05
C ILE A 93 3.02 3.73 -1.36
N THR A 94 2.39 3.06 -0.41
CA THR A 94 1.01 2.57 -0.50
C THR A 94 0.03 3.71 -0.73
N SER A 95 0.21 4.85 -0.05
CA SER A 95 -0.63 6.04 -0.25
C SER A 95 -0.61 6.52 -1.71
N ILE A 96 0.57 6.57 -2.34
CA ILE A 96 0.68 6.97 -3.76
C ILE A 96 0.09 5.89 -4.67
N LEU A 97 0.31 4.61 -4.37
CA LEU A 97 -0.22 3.49 -5.15
C LEU A 97 -1.76 3.49 -5.18
N VAL A 98 -2.39 3.66 -4.01
CA VAL A 98 -3.85 3.77 -3.88
C VAL A 98 -4.33 4.97 -4.71
N MET A 99 -3.76 6.16 -4.52
CA MET A 99 -4.11 7.34 -5.31
C MET A 99 -3.91 7.16 -6.82
N SER A 100 -2.97 6.31 -7.25
CA SER A 100 -2.67 6.06 -8.66
C SER A 100 -3.66 5.09 -9.32
N ASN A 101 -4.27 4.19 -8.52
CA ASN A 101 -5.23 3.20 -8.99
C ASN A 101 -6.69 3.60 -8.73
N THR A 102 -6.91 4.63 -7.90
CA THR A 102 -8.23 5.11 -7.52
C THR A 102 -8.89 5.96 -8.61
N ASN A 103 -10.22 5.95 -8.63
CA ASN A 103 -11.03 6.81 -9.50
C ASN A 103 -11.70 7.97 -8.73
N LEU A 104 -12.39 8.84 -9.47
CA LEU A 104 -13.04 10.03 -8.88
C LEU A 104 -14.14 9.65 -7.88
N GLN A 105 -14.90 8.59 -8.15
CA GLN A 105 -16.00 8.18 -7.29
C GLN A 105 -15.49 7.61 -5.96
N GLU A 106 -14.49 6.72 -6.01
CA GLU A 106 -13.78 6.23 -4.82
C GLU A 106 -13.17 7.36 -3.99
N THR A 107 -12.62 8.39 -4.65
CA THR A 107 -12.07 9.57 -3.94
C THR A 107 -13.17 10.30 -3.17
N ILE A 108 -14.33 10.52 -3.78
CA ILE A 108 -15.46 11.20 -3.14
C ILE A 108 -15.98 10.36 -1.97
N GLU A 109 -16.22 9.07 -2.18
CA GLU A 109 -16.68 8.15 -1.15
C GLU A 109 -15.69 8.08 0.03
N PHE A 110 -14.39 8.02 -0.26
CA PHE A 110 -13.35 8.08 0.76
C PHE A 110 -13.37 9.40 1.53
N PHE A 111 -13.51 10.53 0.86
CA PHE A 111 -13.60 11.83 1.52
C PHE A 111 -14.86 11.94 2.40
N ASP A 112 -16.02 11.47 1.93
CA ASP A 112 -17.25 11.47 2.74
C ASP A 112 -17.12 10.62 4.01
N LEU A 113 -16.39 9.51 3.93
CA LEU A 113 -16.15 8.59 5.04
C LEU A 113 -15.08 9.08 6.02
N LYS A 114 -14.01 9.72 5.52
CA LYS A 114 -12.79 10.01 6.30
C LYS A 114 -12.56 11.49 6.59
N ALA A 115 -13.27 12.39 5.92
CA ALA A 115 -13.15 13.81 6.21
C ALA A 115 -13.53 14.08 7.68
N SER A 116 -12.73 14.90 8.33
CA SER A 116 -12.95 15.28 9.72
C SER A 116 -12.81 16.78 9.89
N ILE A 117 -13.38 17.30 10.98
CA ILE A 117 -13.26 18.73 11.34
C ILE A 117 -11.79 19.18 11.49
N GLY A 118 -10.86 18.23 11.69
CA GLY A 118 -9.43 18.50 11.68
C GLY A 118 -8.93 19.16 10.39
N LEU A 119 -9.57 18.89 9.23
CA LEU A 119 -9.21 19.50 7.95
C LEU A 119 -9.40 21.02 7.93
N LEU A 120 -10.13 21.61 8.89
CA LEU A 120 -10.23 23.07 9.03
C LEU A 120 -8.87 23.74 9.26
N ILE A 121 -7.84 23.02 9.71
CA ILE A 121 -6.47 23.55 9.84
C ILE A 121 -5.85 23.95 8.49
N LEU A 122 -6.40 23.45 7.37
CA LEU A 122 -6.00 23.87 6.03
C LEU A 122 -6.36 25.34 5.74
N ILE A 123 -7.33 25.92 6.46
CA ILE A 123 -7.70 27.34 6.34
C ILE A 123 -6.56 28.25 6.85
N PRO A 124 -6.13 28.17 8.13
CA PRO A 124 -4.99 28.97 8.60
C PRO A 124 -3.68 28.62 7.87
N TYR A 125 -3.51 27.37 7.42
CA TYR A 125 -2.37 26.99 6.57
C TYR A 125 -2.37 27.73 5.22
N THR A 126 -3.51 27.79 4.55
CA THR A 126 -3.70 28.58 3.32
C THR A 126 -3.50 30.07 3.56
N ILE A 127 -3.98 30.61 4.68
CA ILE A 127 -3.75 32.02 5.05
C ILE A 127 -2.25 32.29 5.22
N LEU A 128 -1.51 31.39 5.87
CA LEU A 128 -0.06 31.48 6.01
C LEU A 128 0.64 31.46 4.65
N PHE A 129 0.19 30.63 3.72
CA PHE A 129 0.67 30.62 2.34
C PHE A 129 0.46 31.97 1.66
N LEU A 130 -0.74 32.56 1.78
CA LEU A 130 -1.02 33.90 1.23
C LEU A 130 -0.12 34.99 1.85
N PHE A 131 0.17 34.90 3.16
CA PHE A 131 1.15 35.79 3.81
C PHE A 131 2.56 35.59 3.27
N SER A 132 2.98 34.35 3.02
CA SER A 132 4.25 34.04 2.38
C SER A 132 4.37 34.76 1.02
N LEU A 133 3.34 34.68 0.17
CA LEU A 133 3.32 35.36 -1.13
C LEU A 133 3.31 36.90 -1.02
N ARG A 134 2.52 37.45 -0.09
CA ARG A 134 2.38 38.91 0.09
C ARG A 134 3.59 39.55 0.76
N CYS A 135 4.33 38.79 1.57
CA CYS A 135 5.46 39.29 2.35
C CYS A 135 6.77 38.57 2.01
N PRO A 136 7.25 38.64 0.74
CA PRO A 136 8.51 38.05 0.38
C PRO A 136 9.65 38.76 1.15
N PRO A 137 10.73 38.03 1.47
CA PRO A 137 11.84 38.59 2.24
C PRO A 137 12.45 39.81 1.52
N LYS A 138 12.61 40.91 2.26
CA LYS A 138 13.24 42.14 1.75
C LYS A 138 14.74 41.92 1.58
N HIS A 139 15.29 42.34 0.45
CA HIS A 139 16.71 42.21 0.18
C HIS A 139 17.54 43.07 1.14
N CYS A 140 18.52 42.46 1.81
CA CYS A 140 19.47 43.17 2.67
C CYS A 140 20.88 43.11 2.07
N PRO A 141 21.43 44.21 1.51
CA PRO A 141 22.81 44.23 1.03
C PRO A 141 23.77 44.21 2.23
N SER A 142 24.51 43.12 2.42
CA SER A 142 25.45 42.96 3.53
C SER A 142 26.60 42.02 3.16
N LYS A 143 27.83 42.34 3.59
CA LYS A 143 28.98 41.43 3.47
C LYS A 143 28.78 40.15 4.30
N ILE A 144 28.16 40.25 5.47
CA ILE A 144 27.84 39.12 6.37
C ILE A 144 26.93 38.10 5.65
N LYS A 145 26.00 38.57 4.81
CA LYS A 145 25.09 37.71 4.05
C LYS A 145 25.83 36.73 3.14
N LYS A 146 26.91 37.17 2.48
CA LYS A 146 27.70 36.29 1.59
C LYS A 146 28.33 35.14 2.35
N TYR A 147 28.90 35.42 3.53
CA TYR A 147 29.47 34.40 4.40
C TYR A 147 28.40 33.44 4.94
N LEU A 148 27.21 33.95 5.31
CA LEU A 148 26.09 33.11 5.75
C LEU A 148 25.58 32.18 4.64
N ILE A 149 25.38 32.69 3.42
CA ILE A 149 24.99 31.86 2.27
C ILE A 149 26.05 30.79 2.00
N GLY A 150 27.34 31.18 2.00
CA GLY A 150 28.44 30.23 1.83
C GLY A 150 28.46 29.13 2.90
N ALA A 151 28.28 29.50 4.18
CA ALA A 151 28.22 28.55 5.28
C ALA A 151 27.02 27.60 5.17
N VAL A 152 25.83 28.12 4.87
CA VAL A 152 24.61 27.31 4.71
C VAL A 152 24.73 26.35 3.53
N LEU A 153 25.24 26.82 2.39
CA LEU A 153 25.48 25.95 1.22
C LEU A 153 26.55 24.90 1.51
N PHE A 154 27.60 25.26 2.25
CA PHE A 154 28.66 24.32 2.62
C PHE A 154 28.12 23.21 3.54
N ILE A 155 27.33 23.56 4.57
CA ILE A 155 26.67 22.59 5.45
C ILE A 155 25.70 21.71 4.65
N SER A 156 24.91 22.31 3.77
CA SER A 156 23.96 21.60 2.90
C SER A 156 24.70 20.61 1.97
N ALA A 157 25.82 21.04 1.40
CA ALA A 157 26.65 20.21 0.54
C ALA A 157 27.29 19.05 1.30
N ILE A 158 27.82 19.28 2.51
CA ILE A 158 28.35 18.21 3.37
C ILE A 158 27.26 17.18 3.68
N PHE A 159 26.07 17.63 4.07
CA PHE A 159 24.97 16.74 4.40
C PHE A 159 24.51 15.91 3.20
N ILE A 160 24.34 16.55 2.04
CA ILE A 160 23.96 15.86 0.80
C ILE A 160 25.07 14.87 0.39
N PHE A 161 26.34 15.30 0.44
CA PHE A 161 27.47 14.48 0.07
C PHE A 161 27.63 13.27 1.00
N GLU A 162 27.57 13.44 2.32
CA GLU A 162 27.65 12.33 3.28
C GLU A 162 26.54 11.31 3.03
N ASN A 163 25.30 11.77 2.83
CA ASN A 163 24.19 10.87 2.58
C ASN A 163 24.30 10.19 1.21
N ALA A 164 24.78 10.89 0.18
CA ALA A 164 25.00 10.33 -1.16
C ALA A 164 26.14 9.30 -1.18
N PHE A 165 27.29 9.64 -0.58
CA PHE A 165 28.47 8.78 -0.50
C PHE A 165 28.17 7.45 0.21
N ASN A 166 27.30 7.49 1.24
CA ASN A 166 26.87 6.29 1.95
C ASN A 166 25.68 5.56 1.28
N GLY A 167 25.18 6.02 0.13
CA GLY A 167 24.00 5.42 -0.54
C GLY A 167 22.69 5.59 0.24
N ARG A 168 22.58 6.62 1.10
CA ARG A 168 21.43 6.86 1.98
C ARG A 168 20.64 8.12 1.64
N LEU A 169 20.97 8.82 0.54
CA LEU A 169 20.36 10.12 0.19
C LEU A 169 18.83 10.07 0.12
N VAL A 170 18.27 9.16 -0.67
CA VAL A 170 16.80 9.03 -0.78
C VAL A 170 16.17 8.66 0.57
N ARG A 171 16.82 7.80 1.35
CA ARG A 171 16.26 7.32 2.62
C ARG A 171 16.34 8.33 3.77
N LYS A 172 17.39 9.15 3.83
CA LYS A 172 17.75 9.98 5.00
C LYS A 172 18.06 11.46 4.69
N GLY A 173 18.15 11.84 3.42
CA GLY A 173 18.62 13.17 3.01
C GLY A 173 17.60 14.03 2.25
N VAL A 174 16.41 13.51 1.98
CA VAL A 174 15.36 14.23 1.24
C VAL A 174 14.06 14.31 2.06
N PRO A 175 13.18 15.32 1.81
CA PRO A 175 11.89 15.43 2.48
C PRO A 175 11.03 14.18 2.27
N GLN A 176 10.08 13.92 3.20
CA GLN A 176 9.27 12.69 3.20
C GLN A 176 8.58 12.45 1.86
N ILE A 177 7.86 13.44 1.31
CA ILE A 177 7.18 13.28 0.03
C ILE A 177 8.14 12.94 -1.13
N ALA A 178 9.34 13.53 -1.13
CA ALA A 178 10.34 13.28 -2.16
C ALA A 178 10.89 11.85 -2.03
N LYS A 179 11.19 11.40 -0.80
CA LYS A 179 11.59 10.02 -0.52
C LYS A 179 10.55 9.03 -1.05
N VAL A 180 9.28 9.26 -0.73
CA VAL A 180 8.18 8.38 -1.16
C VAL A 180 8.05 8.37 -2.68
N ALA A 181 8.10 9.54 -3.33
CA ALA A 181 8.01 9.65 -4.79
C ALA A 181 9.17 8.93 -5.50
N PHE A 182 10.42 9.11 -5.03
CA PHE A 182 11.58 8.39 -5.57
C PHE A 182 11.44 6.87 -5.37
N SER A 183 11.10 6.42 -4.15
CA SER A 183 10.92 4.99 -3.89
C SER A 183 9.77 4.37 -4.69
N PHE A 184 8.69 5.13 -4.94
CA PHE A 184 7.61 4.70 -5.80
C PHE A 184 8.04 4.58 -7.26
N TRP A 185 8.79 5.56 -7.77
CA TRP A 185 9.31 5.55 -9.14
C TRP A 185 10.26 4.37 -9.37
N ASP A 186 11.17 4.12 -8.43
CA ASP A 186 12.08 2.97 -8.47
C ASP A 186 11.28 1.65 -8.48
N LYS A 187 10.25 1.55 -7.63
CA LYS A 187 9.38 0.36 -7.55
C LYS A 187 8.58 0.15 -8.85
N ILE A 188 8.06 1.21 -9.47
CA ILE A 188 7.35 1.12 -10.76
C ILE A 188 8.29 0.72 -11.90
N ASN A 189 9.50 1.26 -11.95
CA ASN A 189 10.44 0.90 -13.01
C ASN A 189 10.84 -0.57 -12.90
N LEU A 190 11.14 -1.03 -11.68
CA LEU A 190 11.41 -2.44 -11.40
C LEU A 190 10.24 -3.32 -11.86
N TYR A 191 9.00 -2.91 -11.56
CA TYR A 191 7.81 -3.62 -12.01
C TYR A 191 7.67 -3.65 -13.54
N ARG A 192 7.93 -2.53 -14.22
CA ARG A 192 7.88 -2.47 -15.69
C ARG A 192 8.95 -3.32 -16.35
N GLU A 193 10.16 -3.32 -15.81
CA GLU A 193 11.27 -4.16 -16.28
C GLU A 193 10.91 -5.63 -16.11
N ALA A 194 10.40 -6.02 -14.93
CA ALA A 194 9.92 -7.38 -14.70
C ALA A 194 8.82 -7.77 -15.71
N MET A 195 7.83 -6.91 -15.95
CA MET A 195 6.74 -7.18 -16.90
C MET A 195 7.20 -7.31 -18.36
N GLN A 196 8.33 -6.73 -18.75
CA GLN A 196 8.87 -6.86 -20.12
C GLN A 196 9.60 -8.18 -20.37
N GLU A 197 10.06 -8.85 -19.31
CA GLU A 197 10.80 -10.12 -19.42
C GLU A 197 9.94 -11.37 -19.15
N ILE A 198 8.67 -11.22 -18.76
CA ILE A 198 7.80 -12.34 -18.39
C ILE A 198 7.22 -13.00 -19.65
N ALA A 199 8.02 -13.87 -20.27
CA ALA A 199 7.45 -15.10 -20.84
C ALA A 199 7.20 -16.07 -19.68
N PRO A 200 6.04 -16.78 -19.64
CA PRO A 200 5.78 -17.74 -18.57
C PRO A 200 6.91 -18.78 -18.50
N ARG A 201 7.45 -19.00 -17.30
CA ARG A 201 8.51 -19.97 -17.04
C ARG A 201 7.98 -21.37 -17.35
N LYS A 202 8.77 -22.15 -18.09
CA LYS A 202 8.47 -23.58 -18.28
C LYS A 202 8.79 -24.34 -17.00
N VAL A 203 7.76 -24.93 -16.40
CA VAL A 203 7.87 -25.75 -15.20
C VAL A 203 7.44 -27.19 -15.51
N ASN A 204 7.92 -28.15 -14.72
CA ASN A 204 7.46 -29.54 -14.82
C ASN A 204 6.09 -29.64 -14.12
N ALA A 205 5.03 -29.49 -14.90
CA ALA A 205 3.64 -29.57 -14.45
C ALA A 205 2.90 -30.50 -15.43
N ASN A 206 2.62 -31.72 -14.99
CA ASN A 206 1.96 -32.72 -15.83
C ASN A 206 0.48 -32.82 -15.44
N PRO A 207 -0.42 -32.71 -16.41
CA PRO A 207 -1.84 -32.90 -16.16
C PRO A 207 -2.18 -34.38 -16.02
N THR A 208 -2.99 -34.72 -15.03
CA THR A 208 -3.50 -36.08 -14.85
C THR A 208 -4.74 -36.36 -15.72
N PHE A 209 -5.42 -35.31 -16.18
CA PHE A 209 -6.56 -35.42 -17.09
C PHE A 209 -6.08 -35.57 -18.54
N THR A 210 -6.47 -36.67 -19.20
CA THR A 210 -6.02 -36.99 -20.57
C THR A 210 -7.10 -36.78 -21.64
N ASP A 211 -8.36 -36.57 -21.24
CA ASP A 211 -9.50 -36.53 -22.17
C ASP A 211 -10.48 -35.39 -21.84
N GLY A 212 -10.76 -34.54 -22.82
CA GLY A 212 -11.73 -33.43 -22.74
C GLY A 212 -11.14 -32.03 -22.49
N ARG A 213 -11.87 -31.00 -22.97
CA ARG A 213 -11.51 -29.58 -22.78
C ARG A 213 -12.09 -29.10 -21.44
N GLN A 214 -11.24 -28.63 -20.53
CA GLN A 214 -11.66 -27.98 -19.28
C GLN A 214 -11.56 -26.45 -19.43
N THR A 215 -12.28 -25.65 -18.64
CA THR A 215 -12.28 -24.16 -18.70
C THR A 215 -12.16 -23.55 -17.31
N PHE A 216 -11.21 -22.61 -17.12
CA PHE A 216 -10.87 -21.96 -15.85
C PHE A 216 -11.48 -20.59 -15.79
N VAL A 217 -12.18 -20.34 -14.69
CA VAL A 217 -12.72 -19.01 -14.39
C VAL A 217 -12.37 -18.69 -12.95
N LEU A 218 -11.26 -17.99 -12.74
CA LEU A 218 -11.00 -17.36 -11.46
C LEU A 218 -11.67 -15.99 -11.44
N ILE A 219 -12.55 -15.79 -10.46
CA ILE A 219 -13.14 -14.51 -10.16
C ILE A 219 -12.41 -14.01 -8.90
N LEU A 220 -11.53 -13.02 -9.07
CA LEU A 220 -10.93 -12.29 -7.96
C LEU A 220 -11.86 -11.15 -7.57
N GLY A 221 -12.47 -11.25 -6.38
CA GLY A 221 -13.19 -10.15 -5.76
C GLY A 221 -12.23 -9.09 -5.25
N GLU A 222 -12.75 -7.89 -5.00
CA GLU A 222 -12.02 -6.74 -4.48
C GLU A 222 -12.68 -6.29 -3.18
N SER A 223 -11.92 -6.19 -2.09
CA SER A 223 -12.34 -5.56 -0.83
C SER A 223 -13.67 -6.11 -0.24
N CYS A 224 -14.01 -7.38 -0.49
CA CYS A 224 -15.26 -7.99 -0.05
C CYS A 224 -15.08 -8.82 1.22
N SER A 225 -15.65 -8.37 2.35
CA SER A 225 -15.64 -9.13 3.60
C SER A 225 -16.83 -10.10 3.71
N ARG A 226 -16.59 -11.35 4.15
CA ARG A 226 -17.67 -12.33 4.37
C ARG A 226 -18.68 -11.88 5.43
N ARG A 227 -18.29 -11.00 6.36
CA ARG A 227 -19.17 -10.46 7.42
C ARG A 227 -20.38 -9.70 6.91
N HIS A 228 -20.27 -9.17 5.69
CA HIS A 228 -21.33 -8.40 5.04
C HIS A 228 -22.13 -9.22 4.01
N MET A 229 -21.90 -10.53 3.94
CA MET A 229 -22.56 -11.42 3.00
C MET A 229 -23.65 -12.24 3.70
N SER A 230 -24.91 -12.12 3.25
CA SER A 230 -26.01 -12.89 3.86
C SER A 230 -25.88 -14.40 3.66
N LEU A 231 -25.22 -14.84 2.58
CA LEU A 231 -24.75 -16.21 2.39
C LEU A 231 -23.89 -16.75 3.55
N TYR A 232 -23.23 -15.86 4.29
CA TYR A 232 -22.39 -16.14 5.46
C TYR A 232 -23.08 -15.78 6.78
N GLY A 233 -24.39 -15.50 6.77
CA GLY A 233 -25.19 -15.21 7.97
C GLY A 233 -25.34 -13.73 8.31
N ALA A 234 -24.91 -12.80 7.45
CA ALA A 234 -25.18 -11.37 7.65
C ALA A 234 -26.70 -11.07 7.66
N SER A 235 -27.13 -10.17 8.54
CA SER A 235 -28.56 -9.89 8.78
C SER A 235 -29.28 -9.25 7.58
N ARG A 236 -28.56 -8.50 6.74
CA ARG A 236 -29.09 -7.87 5.53
C ARG A 236 -28.89 -8.79 4.33
N LYS A 237 -29.93 -8.99 3.51
CA LYS A 237 -29.87 -9.80 2.28
C LYS A 237 -29.04 -9.13 1.18
N THR A 238 -27.73 -9.27 1.26
CA THR A 238 -26.76 -8.61 0.34
C THR A 238 -26.46 -9.43 -0.90
N ASN A 239 -26.66 -10.75 -0.88
CA ASN A 239 -26.41 -11.62 -2.03
C ASN A 239 -27.54 -12.64 -2.30
N PRO A 240 -28.79 -12.18 -2.48
CA PRO A 240 -29.96 -13.05 -2.64
C PRO A 240 -29.90 -13.98 -3.85
N LYS A 241 -29.14 -13.61 -4.91
CA LYS A 241 -28.96 -14.48 -6.09
C LYS A 241 -28.04 -15.67 -5.83
N LEU A 242 -27.12 -15.56 -4.87
CA LEU A 242 -26.24 -16.66 -4.48
C LEU A 242 -26.97 -17.59 -3.51
N GLU A 243 -27.77 -17.05 -2.59
CA GLU A 243 -28.57 -17.84 -1.64
C GLU A 243 -29.57 -18.79 -2.31
N THR A 244 -30.03 -18.47 -3.52
CA THR A 244 -30.97 -19.31 -4.27
C THR A 244 -30.32 -20.51 -4.95
N ARG A 245 -29.00 -20.67 -4.83
CA ARG A 245 -28.23 -21.72 -5.51
C ARG A 245 -27.84 -22.82 -4.53
N ASP A 246 -28.24 -24.05 -4.83
CA ASP A 246 -27.91 -25.28 -4.10
C ASP A 246 -26.65 -25.97 -4.63
N ASP A 247 -26.09 -25.46 -5.73
CA ASP A 247 -24.92 -26.00 -6.41
C ASP A 247 -23.60 -25.31 -6.04
N LEU A 248 -23.62 -24.44 -5.02
CA LEU A 248 -22.45 -23.73 -4.50
C LEU A 248 -21.85 -24.46 -3.30
N ILE A 249 -20.52 -24.55 -3.26
CA ILE A 249 -19.77 -24.96 -2.08
C ILE A 249 -19.21 -23.69 -1.44
N VAL A 250 -19.76 -23.34 -0.28
CA VAL A 250 -19.40 -22.12 0.46
C VAL A 250 -18.37 -22.50 1.51
N TYR A 251 -17.17 -21.93 1.42
CA TYR A 251 -16.13 -22.16 2.42
C TYR A 251 -16.31 -21.21 3.59
N ALA A 252 -16.53 -21.75 4.78
CA ALA A 252 -16.99 -20.99 5.93
C ALA A 252 -15.87 -20.16 6.59
N ASP A 253 -14.63 -20.67 6.64
CA ASP A 253 -13.56 -20.07 7.46
C ASP A 253 -12.28 -19.78 6.65
N VAL A 254 -12.34 -18.73 5.81
CA VAL A 254 -11.22 -18.30 4.96
C VAL A 254 -10.76 -16.89 5.32
N VAL A 255 -9.43 -16.72 5.38
CA VAL A 255 -8.80 -15.41 5.60
C VAL A 255 -7.75 -15.08 4.53
N SER A 256 -7.59 -13.79 4.25
CA SER A 256 -6.46 -13.26 3.47
C SER A 256 -5.29 -12.91 4.40
N PRO A 257 -4.05 -13.23 4.04
CA PRO A 257 -2.87 -12.86 4.84
C PRO A 257 -2.53 -11.37 4.74
N TYR A 258 -3.06 -10.65 3.75
CA TYR A 258 -2.84 -9.22 3.54
C TYR A 258 -4.18 -8.46 3.43
N SER A 259 -4.18 -7.17 3.75
CA SER A 259 -5.33 -6.26 3.62
C SER A 259 -5.24 -5.32 2.43
N ASN A 260 -4.27 -5.54 1.53
CA ASN A 260 -4.09 -4.73 0.32
C ASN A 260 -4.02 -5.61 -0.92
N THR A 261 -4.59 -5.12 -2.01
CA THR A 261 -4.74 -5.85 -3.28
C THR A 261 -3.42 -6.41 -3.81
N LEU A 262 -2.36 -5.60 -3.84
CA LEU A 262 -1.10 -5.99 -4.49
C LEU A 262 -0.48 -7.23 -3.83
N ASN A 263 -0.31 -7.21 -2.51
CA ASN A 263 0.28 -8.35 -1.82
C ASN A 263 -0.67 -9.54 -1.79
N SER A 264 -1.99 -9.31 -1.61
CA SER A 264 -3.01 -10.36 -1.61
C SER A 264 -3.02 -11.13 -2.93
N VAL A 265 -3.12 -10.44 -4.07
CA VAL A 265 -3.16 -11.07 -5.39
C VAL A 265 -1.87 -11.80 -5.69
N LEU A 266 -0.71 -11.22 -5.35
CA LEU A 266 0.57 -11.87 -5.56
C LEU A 266 0.73 -13.15 -4.73
N SER A 267 0.25 -13.19 -3.48
CA SER A 267 0.27 -14.42 -2.67
C SER A 267 -0.76 -15.45 -3.13
N ILE A 268 -1.96 -15.02 -3.53
CA ILE A 268 -3.00 -15.92 -4.05
C ILE A 268 -2.54 -16.68 -5.30
N LEU A 269 -1.79 -16.00 -6.18
CA LEU A 269 -1.43 -16.51 -7.50
C LEU A 269 -0.04 -17.14 -7.56
N SER A 270 0.71 -17.19 -6.46
CA SER A 270 2.08 -17.74 -6.44
C SER A 270 2.32 -18.67 -5.26
N GLN A 271 3.43 -19.42 -5.31
CA GLN A 271 3.88 -20.23 -4.17
C GLN A 271 4.40 -19.39 -2.97
N SER A 272 4.39 -18.06 -3.06
CA SER A 272 4.90 -17.18 -2.00
C SER A 272 3.88 -17.04 -0.88
N ASN A 273 4.34 -17.18 0.36
CA ASN A 273 3.52 -17.01 1.56
C ASN A 273 4.36 -16.39 2.69
N LEU A 274 3.72 -15.98 3.78
CA LEU A 274 4.40 -15.29 4.88
C LEU A 274 5.38 -16.19 5.66
N GLU A 275 5.25 -17.51 5.55
CA GLU A 275 6.11 -18.49 6.25
C GLU A 275 7.38 -18.80 5.42
N HIS A 276 7.23 -18.89 4.10
CA HIS A 276 8.27 -19.23 3.14
C HIS A 276 8.82 -17.96 2.51
N LYS A 277 10.05 -17.58 2.87
CA LYS A 277 10.75 -16.35 2.45
C LYS A 277 11.12 -16.29 0.96
N VAL A 278 10.40 -17.00 0.08
CA VAL A 278 10.57 -16.87 -1.36
C VAL A 278 9.91 -15.57 -1.81
N SER A 279 10.71 -14.64 -2.33
CA SER A 279 10.17 -13.38 -2.86
C SER A 279 9.26 -13.63 -4.06
N PHE A 280 8.26 -12.77 -4.25
CA PHE A 280 7.33 -12.83 -5.39
C PHE A 280 8.05 -12.88 -6.76
N GLU A 281 9.21 -12.23 -6.86
CA GLU A 281 10.05 -12.25 -8.07
C GLU A 281 10.58 -13.65 -8.41
N ASN A 282 10.86 -14.45 -7.39
CA ASN A 282 11.44 -15.79 -7.53
C ASN A 282 10.40 -16.91 -7.43
N SER A 283 9.19 -16.62 -6.96
CA SER A 283 8.10 -17.59 -6.85
C SER A 283 7.59 -18.01 -8.22
N ILE A 284 7.32 -19.30 -8.40
CA ILE A 284 6.48 -19.79 -9.51
C ILE A 284 5.05 -19.32 -9.28
N ASP A 285 4.41 -18.81 -10.34
CA ASP A 285 3.01 -18.39 -10.32
C ASP A 285 2.11 -19.36 -11.07
N ILE A 286 0.80 -19.19 -10.91
CA ILE A 286 -0.19 -20.08 -11.52
C ILE A 286 -0.22 -19.98 -13.05
N ILE A 287 0.22 -18.86 -13.63
CA ILE A 287 0.31 -18.68 -15.08
C ILE A 287 1.46 -19.53 -15.62
N ASP A 288 2.61 -19.59 -14.94
CA ASP A 288 3.74 -20.47 -15.27
C ASP A 288 3.29 -21.95 -15.30
N VAL A 289 2.51 -22.36 -14.29
CA VAL A 289 1.96 -23.71 -14.15
C VAL A 289 0.95 -24.01 -15.26
N PHE A 290 -0.03 -23.14 -15.49
CA PHE A 290 -1.06 -23.33 -16.51
C PHE A 290 -0.51 -23.33 -17.93
N HIS A 291 0.46 -22.46 -18.22
CA HIS A 291 1.16 -22.44 -19.49
C HIS A 291 1.90 -23.76 -19.74
N SER A 292 2.43 -24.39 -18.69
CA SER A 292 3.17 -25.66 -18.79
C SER A 292 2.25 -26.89 -18.84
N ALA A 293 1.10 -26.87 -18.13
CA ALA A 293 0.21 -28.02 -17.99
C ALA A 293 -0.85 -28.12 -19.11
N GLY A 294 -1.39 -27.01 -19.63
CA GLY A 294 -2.39 -27.01 -20.70
C GLY A 294 -3.87 -27.22 -20.28
N PHE A 295 -4.25 -26.86 -19.05
CA PHE A 295 -5.58 -27.16 -18.42
C PHE A 295 -6.25 -25.94 -17.77
N THR A 296 -7.52 -26.08 -17.31
CA THR A 296 -8.36 -24.95 -16.85
C THR A 296 -9.69 -25.35 -16.03
N SER A 297 -10.03 -24.78 -14.82
CA SER A 297 -11.29 -24.93 -13.95
C SER A 297 -11.80 -23.67 -13.12
N ALA A 298 -12.99 -23.55 -12.50
CA ALA A 298 -13.48 -22.23 -11.95
C ALA A 298 -13.46 -22.04 -10.42
N ILE A 299 -13.05 -20.86 -9.90
CA ILE A 299 -12.95 -20.48 -8.46
C ILE A 299 -13.34 -19.00 -8.24
N TYR A 300 -14.08 -18.65 -7.17
CA TYR A 300 -14.25 -17.25 -6.71
C TYR A 300 -13.66 -17.05 -5.32
N LEU A 301 -12.85 -15.99 -5.14
CA LEU A 301 -12.25 -15.58 -3.88
C LEU A 301 -12.08 -14.06 -3.88
N SER A 302 -12.38 -13.37 -2.76
CA SER A 302 -11.96 -11.97 -2.59
C SER A 302 -10.48 -11.88 -2.23
N ASP A 303 -9.78 -10.89 -2.74
CA ASP A 303 -8.37 -10.65 -2.43
C ASP A 303 -8.15 -10.34 -0.94
N HIS A 304 -8.93 -9.42 -0.38
CA HIS A 304 -9.03 -9.07 1.02
C HIS A 304 -10.45 -8.62 1.37
N GLY A 305 -10.70 -8.38 2.66
CA GLY A 305 -11.94 -7.81 3.17
C GLY A 305 -11.84 -6.30 3.39
N GLU A 306 -12.91 -5.70 3.89
CA GLU A 306 -13.00 -4.27 4.19
C GLU A 306 -13.75 -4.09 5.52
N ASN A 307 -13.13 -3.38 6.46
CA ASN A 307 -13.78 -2.95 7.71
C ASN A 307 -14.69 -1.76 7.43
N VAL A 308 -15.97 -1.88 7.77
CA VAL A 308 -16.99 -0.84 7.59
C VAL A 308 -17.63 -0.55 8.95
N TYR A 309 -16.82 -0.10 9.90
CA TYR A 309 -17.18 0.13 11.30
C TYR A 309 -17.52 -1.14 12.09
N ASP A 310 -17.11 -2.32 11.60
CA ASP A 310 -17.23 -3.59 12.34
C ASP A 310 -16.37 -3.57 13.61
N GLU A 311 -15.16 -3.03 13.48
CA GLU A 311 -14.15 -3.02 14.53
C GLU A 311 -13.45 -1.66 14.63
N LEU A 312 -13.10 -1.30 15.87
CA LEU A 312 -12.27 -0.14 16.20
C LEU A 312 -12.83 1.23 15.78
N ASP A 313 -14.12 1.32 15.44
CA ASP A 313 -14.79 2.52 14.91
C ASP A 313 -14.02 3.12 13.71
N ARG A 314 -13.57 2.22 12.82
CA ARG A 314 -12.78 2.54 11.62
C ARG A 314 -13.47 2.01 10.38
N VAL A 315 -13.25 2.70 9.27
CA VAL A 315 -13.60 2.28 7.92
C VAL A 315 -12.34 2.19 7.08
N GLY A 316 -12.27 1.33 6.06
CA GLY A 316 -11.06 1.18 5.26
C GLY A 316 -10.27 -0.09 5.59
N HIS A 317 -9.45 -0.54 4.65
CA HIS A 317 -8.50 -1.63 4.87
C HIS A 317 -7.08 -1.19 5.29
N ASP A 318 -6.79 0.11 5.33
CA ASP A 318 -5.50 0.66 5.79
C ASP A 318 -5.38 0.59 7.32
N TYR A 319 -4.31 -0.03 7.81
CA TYR A 319 -4.06 -0.22 9.24
C TYR A 319 -2.62 0.16 9.61
N SER A 320 -2.44 0.75 10.78
CA SER A 320 -1.13 1.21 11.25
C SER A 320 -0.55 0.41 12.42
N LYS A 321 -1.37 -0.36 13.14
CA LYS A 321 -0.97 -1.07 14.38
C LYS A 321 -1.72 -2.37 14.65
N VAL A 322 -3.03 -2.41 14.36
CA VAL A 322 -3.89 -3.58 14.59
C VAL A 322 -4.70 -3.79 13.33
N LEU A 323 -4.60 -4.98 12.73
CA LEU A 323 -5.36 -5.36 11.56
C LEU A 323 -6.75 -5.91 11.97
N PRO A 324 -7.87 -5.21 11.66
CA PRO A 324 -9.22 -5.69 11.94
C PRO A 324 -9.50 -7.03 11.26
N LYS A 325 -10.24 -7.94 11.92
CA LYS A 325 -10.63 -9.22 11.31
C LYS A 325 -11.51 -9.01 10.06
N ALA A 326 -12.33 -7.97 10.04
CA ALA A 326 -13.13 -7.60 8.86
C ALA A 326 -12.29 -7.33 7.59
N ASN A 327 -11.03 -6.90 7.73
CA ASN A 327 -10.11 -6.66 6.60
C ASN A 327 -9.54 -7.95 6.00
N VAL A 328 -9.63 -9.08 6.70
CA VAL A 328 -9.00 -10.34 6.27
C VAL A 328 -9.99 -11.48 6.10
N GLU A 329 -11.13 -11.46 6.76
CA GLU A 329 -12.19 -12.47 6.60
C GLU A 329 -12.90 -12.32 5.24
N ILE A 330 -12.62 -13.23 4.31
CA ILE A 330 -13.03 -13.13 2.90
C ILE A 330 -14.00 -14.24 2.50
N PRO A 331 -14.87 -14.01 1.49
CA PRO A 331 -15.65 -15.07 0.88
C PRO A 331 -14.78 -15.94 -0.03
N PHE A 332 -15.04 -17.24 0.01
CA PHE A 332 -14.47 -18.23 -0.89
C PHE A 332 -15.56 -19.21 -1.30
N ILE A 333 -15.86 -19.23 -2.61
CA ILE A 333 -16.97 -20.01 -3.16
C ILE A 333 -16.44 -20.82 -4.34
N VAL A 334 -16.73 -22.12 -4.30
CA VAL A 334 -16.37 -23.05 -5.37
C VAL A 334 -17.65 -23.54 -6.04
N TRP A 335 -17.66 -23.47 -7.37
CA TRP A 335 -18.71 -24.03 -8.22
C TRP A 335 -18.11 -25.07 -9.16
N LEU A 336 -18.73 -26.25 -9.21
CA LEU A 336 -18.28 -27.36 -10.05
C LEU A 336 -19.38 -27.71 -11.06
N SER A 337 -19.02 -27.86 -12.33
CA SER A 337 -19.98 -28.22 -13.37
C SER A 337 -20.50 -29.66 -13.19
N PRO A 338 -21.72 -29.98 -13.67
CA PRO A 338 -22.23 -31.35 -13.65
C PRO A 338 -21.29 -32.39 -14.28
N ALA A 339 -20.53 -32.00 -15.30
CA ALA A 339 -19.53 -32.84 -15.93
C ALA A 339 -18.35 -33.15 -14.98
N TYR A 340 -17.85 -32.14 -14.25
CA TYR A 340 -16.78 -32.33 -13.27
C TYR A 340 -17.22 -33.27 -12.15
N LEU A 341 -18.43 -33.07 -11.60
CA LEU A 341 -18.98 -33.91 -10.54
C LEU A 341 -19.05 -35.39 -10.95
N LYS A 342 -19.42 -35.66 -12.22
CA LYS A 342 -19.51 -37.01 -12.78
C LYS A 342 -18.14 -37.64 -13.01
N LEU A 343 -17.17 -36.86 -13.48
CA LEU A 343 -15.82 -37.34 -13.78
C LEU A 343 -14.97 -37.52 -12.52
N ASN A 344 -15.20 -36.70 -11.49
CA ASN A 344 -14.38 -36.62 -10.28
C ASN A 344 -15.20 -36.79 -8.99
N PRO A 345 -15.94 -37.91 -8.80
CA PRO A 345 -16.84 -38.07 -7.65
C PRO A 345 -16.10 -38.14 -6.30
N TYR A 346 -14.92 -38.75 -6.29
CA TYR A 346 -14.07 -38.83 -5.09
C TYR A 346 -13.58 -37.43 -4.68
N LYS A 347 -12.95 -36.70 -5.61
CA LYS A 347 -12.48 -35.33 -5.39
C LYS A 347 -13.61 -34.40 -4.95
N THR A 348 -14.79 -34.54 -5.56
CA THR A 348 -15.99 -33.79 -5.15
C THR A 348 -16.36 -34.00 -3.68
N THR A 349 -16.18 -35.22 -3.17
CA THR A 349 -16.48 -35.53 -1.75
C THR A 349 -15.52 -34.80 -0.83
N ILE A 350 -14.23 -34.79 -1.16
CA ILE A 350 -13.17 -34.09 -0.40
C ILE A 350 -13.41 -32.58 -0.38
N ILE A 351 -13.68 -31.98 -1.56
CA ILE A 351 -13.94 -30.53 -1.68
C ILE A 351 -15.12 -30.14 -0.76
N LYS A 352 -16.19 -30.94 -0.75
CA LYS A 352 -17.35 -30.68 0.12
C LYS A 352 -17.03 -30.87 1.60
N SER A 353 -16.30 -31.94 1.97
CA SER A 353 -15.99 -32.20 3.38
C SER A 353 -15.12 -31.13 4.00
N ASN A 354 -14.22 -30.53 3.22
CA ASN A 354 -13.26 -29.55 3.71
C ASN A 354 -13.83 -28.11 3.76
N SER A 355 -15.08 -27.90 3.37
CA SER A 355 -15.70 -26.56 3.28
C SER A 355 -15.76 -25.77 4.60
N ASN A 356 -15.66 -26.45 5.75
CA ASN A 356 -15.66 -25.79 7.06
C ASN A 356 -14.26 -25.67 7.69
N MET A 357 -13.22 -26.14 6.99
CA MET A 357 -11.87 -26.13 7.55
C MET A 357 -11.23 -24.74 7.44
N PRO A 358 -10.40 -24.34 8.43
CA PRO A 358 -9.64 -23.09 8.38
C PRO A 358 -8.72 -23.06 7.15
N PHE A 359 -8.77 -21.97 6.37
CA PHE A 359 -7.96 -21.80 5.17
C PHE A 359 -7.40 -20.38 5.07
N VAL A 360 -6.19 -20.26 4.54
CA VAL A 360 -5.54 -18.98 4.23
C VAL A 360 -5.34 -18.89 2.71
N SER A 361 -5.66 -17.76 2.12
CA SER A 361 -5.67 -17.62 0.65
C SER A 361 -4.29 -17.69 0.00
N ASP A 362 -3.19 -17.60 0.76
CA ASP A 362 -1.82 -17.86 0.25
C ASP A 362 -1.60 -19.31 -0.18
N ASP A 363 -2.44 -20.24 0.26
CA ASP A 363 -2.41 -21.64 -0.15
C ASP A 363 -3.29 -21.91 -1.40
N LEU A 364 -3.92 -20.88 -1.99
CA LEU A 364 -4.78 -21.06 -3.16
C LEU A 364 -4.01 -21.57 -4.38
N PHE A 365 -2.72 -21.22 -4.51
CA PHE A 365 -1.84 -21.77 -5.54
C PHE A 365 -1.87 -23.31 -5.56
N HIS A 366 -1.70 -23.95 -4.39
CA HIS A 366 -1.73 -25.41 -4.26
C HIS A 366 -3.12 -25.98 -4.50
N SER A 367 -4.15 -25.29 -3.98
CA SER A 367 -5.55 -25.68 -4.18
C SER A 367 -5.94 -25.66 -5.67
N ILE A 368 -5.53 -24.63 -6.43
CA ILE A 368 -5.78 -24.57 -7.87
C ILE A 368 -5.09 -25.75 -8.57
N MET A 369 -3.82 -26.03 -8.27
CA MET A 369 -3.09 -27.13 -8.89
C MET A 369 -3.78 -28.48 -8.64
N ASP A 370 -4.17 -28.75 -7.39
CA ASP A 370 -4.84 -29.98 -7.00
C ASP A 370 -6.26 -30.11 -7.61
N LEU A 371 -7.05 -29.04 -7.64
CA LEU A 371 -8.38 -29.05 -8.27
C LEU A 371 -8.32 -29.44 -9.76
N ASN A 372 -7.27 -28.98 -10.43
CA ASN A 372 -6.99 -29.20 -11.84
C ASN A 372 -6.18 -30.48 -12.10
N GLY A 373 -5.89 -31.28 -11.07
CA GLY A 373 -5.14 -32.53 -11.22
C GLY A 373 -3.75 -32.29 -11.83
N ILE A 374 -3.07 -31.23 -11.43
CA ILE A 374 -1.73 -30.88 -11.91
C ILE A 374 -0.70 -31.48 -10.96
N GLU A 375 0.06 -32.46 -11.43
CA GLU A 375 1.18 -33.02 -10.70
C GLU A 375 2.44 -32.19 -10.94
N SER A 376 3.04 -31.71 -9.86
CA SER A 376 4.29 -30.98 -9.89
C SER A 376 5.03 -31.06 -8.55
N LYS A 377 6.35 -30.88 -8.58
CA LYS A 377 7.16 -30.75 -7.36
C LYS A 377 6.83 -29.50 -6.53
N TYR A 378 6.07 -28.55 -7.10
CA TYR A 378 5.63 -27.32 -6.44
C TYR A 378 4.27 -27.47 -5.74
N LEU A 379 3.58 -28.60 -5.92
CA LEU A 379 2.34 -28.90 -5.22
C LEU A 379 2.67 -29.48 -3.83
N GLU A 380 2.25 -28.78 -2.78
CA GLU A 380 2.22 -29.27 -1.40
C GLU A 380 0.77 -29.69 -1.09
N GLU A 381 0.49 -31.00 -1.07
CA GLU A 381 -0.87 -31.53 -0.91
C GLU A 381 -1.49 -31.16 0.44
N GLU A 382 -0.67 -30.94 1.46
CA GLU A 382 -1.09 -30.50 2.80
C GLU A 382 -1.60 -29.06 2.82
N ARG A 383 -1.28 -28.25 1.80
CA ARG A 383 -1.74 -26.87 1.63
C ARG A 383 -2.99 -26.75 0.76
N SER A 384 -3.34 -27.78 -0.03
CA SER A 384 -4.56 -27.77 -0.84
C SER A 384 -5.79 -28.06 0.02
N VAL A 385 -6.73 -27.12 0.11
CA VAL A 385 -8.03 -27.37 0.77
C VAL A 385 -8.90 -28.39 0.02
N PHE A 386 -8.51 -28.77 -1.20
CA PHE A 386 -9.17 -29.81 -2.00
C PHE A 386 -8.49 -31.19 -1.91
N SER A 387 -7.50 -31.32 -1.03
CA SER A 387 -6.73 -32.54 -0.79
C SER A 387 -7.19 -33.23 0.49
N GLU A 388 -7.04 -34.55 0.54
CA GLU A 388 -7.25 -35.36 1.75
C GLU A 388 -6.16 -35.18 2.81
N LYS A 389 -4.99 -34.70 2.38
CA LYS A 389 -3.87 -34.43 3.28
C LYS A 389 -3.91 -33.02 3.86
N PHE A 390 -4.96 -32.25 3.57
CA PHE A 390 -5.07 -30.86 4.00
C PHE A 390 -4.80 -30.70 5.49
N ASN A 391 -3.86 -29.83 5.84
CA ASN A 391 -3.48 -29.57 7.22
C ASN A 391 -4.32 -28.43 7.80
N GLU A 392 -5.46 -28.78 8.40
CA GLU A 392 -6.36 -27.84 9.08
C GLU A 392 -5.74 -27.11 10.29
N THR A 393 -4.56 -27.56 10.77
CA THR A 393 -3.89 -26.99 11.95
C THR A 393 -2.79 -25.97 11.61
N ARG A 394 -2.64 -25.62 10.33
CA ARG A 394 -1.69 -24.59 9.89
C ARG A 394 -2.03 -23.24 10.56
N GLN A 395 -1.00 -22.54 11.07
CA GLN A 395 -1.18 -21.21 11.66
C GLN A 395 -1.54 -20.19 10.59
N ARG A 396 -2.54 -19.36 10.87
CA ARG A 396 -3.03 -18.34 9.93
C ARG A 396 -2.36 -17.01 10.22
N ILE A 397 -1.09 -16.91 9.84
CA ILE A 397 -0.26 -15.72 10.09
C ILE A 397 -0.67 -14.57 9.15
N LEU A 398 -0.86 -13.38 9.72
CA LEU A 398 -1.24 -12.17 8.98
C LEU A 398 -0.03 -11.26 8.78
N GLU A 399 -0.17 -10.26 7.91
CA GLU A 399 0.90 -9.33 7.54
C GLU A 399 1.44 -8.45 8.69
N ASP A 400 0.72 -8.33 9.80
CA ASP A 400 1.22 -7.70 11.03
C ASP A 400 2.00 -8.67 11.94
N GLY A 401 2.14 -9.94 11.54
CA GLY A 401 2.96 -10.96 12.18
C GLY A 401 2.24 -11.80 13.24
N ASP A 402 0.97 -11.50 13.50
CA ASP A 402 0.16 -12.26 14.47
C ASP A 402 -0.51 -13.48 13.83
N ASP A 403 -0.86 -14.44 14.69
CA ASP A 403 -1.70 -15.59 14.34
C ASP A 403 -3.18 -15.24 14.50
N TYR A 404 -3.94 -15.26 13.39
CA TYR A 404 -5.37 -14.94 13.36
C TYR A 404 -6.18 -15.73 14.38
N ASP A 405 -5.85 -17.01 14.59
CA ASP A 405 -6.60 -17.91 15.47
C ASP A 405 -6.40 -17.62 16.96
N LYS A 406 -5.36 -16.87 17.31
CA LYS A 406 -5.05 -16.47 18.70
C LYS A 406 -5.63 -15.12 19.10
N ARG A 407 -6.39 -14.47 18.20
CA ARG A 407 -6.94 -13.11 18.38
C ARG A 407 -8.32 -13.06 19.00
#